data_AF-A0A4R4URW2-F1
#
_entry.id   AF-A0A4R4URW2-F1
#
_cell.length_a   1.000
_cell.length_b   1.000
_cell.length_c   1.000
_cell.angle_alpha   90.00
_cell.angle_beta   90.00
_cell.angle_gamma   90.00
#
_symmetry.space_group_name_H-M   'P 1'
#
loop_
_entity.id
_entity.type
_entity.pdbx_description
1 polymer ?
#
loop_
_entity_poly.entity_id
_entity_poly.type
_entity_poly.pdbx_seq_one_letter_code
_entity_poly.pdbx_strand_id
1 'polypeptide(L)'
;MQRRESEEPARFGDLDDLDQDDPEVRAFAEHRARMDRPNSEATVEGMLRGVDEFAQSANRTGGHRRLVAVAVVVLILFGVLFTVWNAVAYMLGVFFG
;
A
#
# COMPACT_ATOMS: atom_id res chain seq x y z
N MET A 1 40.20 10.60 -6.30
CA MET A 1 40.14 9.13 -6.12
C MET A 1 39.01 8.84 -5.14
N GLN A 2 37.89 8.36 -5.65
CA GLN A 2 36.62 8.23 -4.92
C GLN A 2 36.63 6.90 -4.17
N ARG A 3 36.69 6.96 -2.83
CA ARG A 3 36.66 5.79 -1.94
C ARG A 3 35.26 5.17 -2.04
N ARG A 4 35.17 3.99 -2.66
CA ARG A 4 33.97 3.12 -2.58
C ARG A 4 33.87 2.63 -1.14
N GLU A 5 33.16 3.36 -0.30
CA GLU A 5 32.68 2.82 0.98
C GLU A 5 31.51 1.88 0.64
N SER A 6 31.87 0.64 0.30
CA SER A 6 31.22 -0.59 0.73
C SER A 6 29.68 -0.51 0.93
N GLU A 7 28.93 -0.67 -0.17
CA GLU A 7 27.52 -1.14 -0.14
C GLU A 7 27.42 -2.65 0.12
N GLU A 8 28.53 -3.40 -0.02
CA GLU A 8 28.59 -4.84 0.26
C GLU A 8 28.18 -5.27 1.68
N PRO A 9 28.63 -4.63 2.77
CA PRO A 9 28.26 -5.07 4.13
C PRO A 9 26.76 -5.00 4.40
N ALA A 10 26.02 -4.10 3.72
CA ALA A 10 24.56 -4.02 3.89
C ALA A 10 23.81 -5.17 3.19
N ARG A 11 24.37 -5.75 2.13
CA ARG A 11 23.76 -6.88 1.40
C ARG A 11 23.96 -8.20 2.15
N PHE A 12 25.14 -8.38 2.72
CA PHE A 12 25.51 -9.62 3.42
C PHE A 12 25.09 -9.59 4.89
N GLY A 13 25.14 -8.44 5.58
CA GLY A 13 24.62 -8.29 6.95
C GLY A 13 25.14 -9.39 7.88
N ASP A 14 24.24 -10.14 8.50
CA ASP A 14 24.56 -11.28 9.37
C ASP A 14 25.21 -12.49 8.64
N LEU A 15 25.41 -12.43 7.32
CA LEU A 15 26.10 -13.45 6.52
C LEU A 15 27.59 -13.16 6.34
N ASP A 16 28.14 -12.14 6.98
CA ASP A 16 29.55 -11.72 6.80
C ASP A 16 30.56 -12.80 7.27
N ASP A 17 30.15 -13.67 8.21
CA ASP A 17 30.94 -14.81 8.70
C ASP A 17 30.94 -16.03 7.76
N LEU A 18 30.18 -16.00 6.66
CA LEU A 18 30.12 -17.07 5.65
C LEU A 18 30.99 -16.73 4.43
N ASP A 19 31.42 -17.78 3.70
CA ASP A 19 32.22 -17.61 2.48
C ASP A 19 31.43 -16.83 1.42
N GLN A 20 31.91 -15.63 1.09
CA GLN A 20 31.25 -14.71 0.17
C GLN A 20 31.39 -15.12 -1.29
N ASP A 21 32.38 -15.98 -1.60
CA ASP A 21 32.58 -16.54 -2.93
C ASP A 21 31.70 -17.78 -3.19
N ASP A 22 31.02 -18.28 -2.15
CA ASP A 22 30.06 -19.38 -2.30
C ASP A 22 28.82 -18.91 -3.09
N PRO A 23 28.47 -19.62 -4.20
CA PRO A 23 27.29 -19.28 -5.00
C PRO A 23 25.97 -19.30 -4.20
N GLU A 24 25.86 -20.13 -3.16
CA GLU A 24 24.66 -20.20 -2.32
C GLU A 24 24.52 -18.97 -1.42
N VAL A 25 25.61 -18.52 -0.79
CA VAL A 25 25.63 -17.34 0.10
C VAL A 25 25.25 -16.08 -0.66
N ARG A 26 25.74 -15.93 -1.89
CA ARG A 26 25.37 -14.83 -2.79
C ARG A 26 23.89 -14.84 -3.16
N ALA A 27 23.31 -16.01 -3.41
CA ALA A 27 21.89 -16.14 -3.73
C ALA A 27 20.99 -15.73 -2.54
N PHE A 28 21.38 -16.13 -1.32
CA PHE A 28 20.69 -15.74 -0.10
C PHE A 28 20.82 -14.24 0.21
N ALA A 29 22.01 -13.66 0.03
CA ALA A 29 22.24 -12.23 0.21
C ALA A 29 21.43 -11.40 -0.80
N GLU A 30 21.29 -11.85 -2.04
CA GLU A 30 20.39 -11.25 -3.02
C GLU A 30 18.91 -11.35 -2.62
N HIS A 31 18.51 -12.50 -2.09
CA HIS A 31 17.14 -12.71 -1.64
C HIS A 31 16.80 -11.81 -0.45
N ARG A 32 17.69 -11.72 0.55
CA ARG A 32 17.55 -10.80 1.70
C ARG A 32 17.51 -9.35 1.26
N ALA A 33 18.39 -8.93 0.36
CA ALA A 33 18.41 -7.56 -0.17
C ALA A 33 17.14 -7.18 -0.96
N ARG A 34 16.32 -8.16 -1.38
CA ARG A 34 14.97 -7.91 -1.93
C ARG A 34 13.91 -7.74 -0.84
N MET A 35 14.02 -8.47 0.27
CA MET A 35 13.10 -8.37 1.41
C MET A 35 13.34 -7.14 2.29
N ASP A 36 14.59 -6.74 2.46
CA ASP A 36 14.97 -5.54 3.24
C ASP A 36 14.65 -4.22 2.54
N ARG A 37 14.19 -4.25 1.28
CA ARG A 37 13.65 -3.07 0.60
C ARG A 37 12.21 -2.84 1.07
N PRO A 38 11.96 -1.84 1.92
CA PRO A 38 10.67 -1.66 2.55
C PRO A 38 9.76 -0.89 1.58
N ASN A 39 9.11 -1.59 0.65
CA ASN A 39 7.83 -1.13 0.13
C ASN A 39 6.76 -1.53 1.15
N SER A 40 6.85 -0.91 2.34
CA SER A 40 5.95 -1.19 3.46
C SER A 40 4.59 -0.54 3.21
N GLU A 41 3.74 -1.23 2.45
CA GLU A 41 2.32 -0.88 2.24
C GLU A 41 1.45 -1.15 3.49
N ALA A 42 2.06 -1.51 4.63
CA ALA A 42 1.38 -1.91 5.86
C ALA A 42 1.38 -0.82 6.95
N THR A 43 1.42 0.46 6.58
CA THR A 43 1.32 1.58 7.52
C THR A 43 0.13 2.47 7.16
N VAL A 44 -0.53 3.08 8.15
CA VAL A 44 -1.76 3.88 8.00
C VAL A 44 -1.61 5.03 6.99
N GLU A 45 -0.39 5.53 6.80
CA GLU A 45 -0.04 6.53 5.78
C GLU A 45 -0.07 5.97 4.34
N GLY A 46 0.14 4.66 4.16
CA GLY A 46 -0.05 3.96 2.89
C GLY A 46 -1.52 3.84 2.49
N MET A 47 -2.45 3.76 3.46
CA MET A 47 -3.89 3.79 3.18
C MET A 47 -4.34 5.18 2.66
N LEU A 48 -3.86 6.26 3.28
CA LEU A 48 -4.15 7.63 2.83
C LEU A 48 -3.49 7.96 1.49
N ARG A 49 -2.23 7.56 1.30
CA ARG A 49 -1.50 7.73 0.04
C ARG A 49 -2.11 6.88 -1.08
N GLY A 50 -2.61 5.69 -0.75
CA GLY A 50 -3.40 4.84 -1.64
C GLY A 50 -4.66 5.57 -2.13
N VAL A 51 -5.43 6.21 -1.25
CA VAL A 51 -6.64 6.97 -1.65
C VAL A 51 -6.32 8.13 -2.60
N ASP A 52 -5.25 8.89 -2.34
CA ASP A 52 -4.83 10.01 -3.18
C ASP A 52 -4.32 9.53 -4.56
N GLU A 53 -3.57 8.43 -4.57
CA GLU A 53 -3.08 7.79 -5.79
C GLU A 53 -4.19 7.07 -6.56
N PHE A 54 -5.25 6.58 -5.89
CA PHE A 54 -6.49 6.12 -6.53
C PHE A 54 -7.27 7.26 -7.19
N ALA A 55 -7.40 8.41 -6.51
CA ALA A 55 -8.06 9.58 -7.08
C ALA A 55 -7.32 10.10 -8.32
N GLN A 56 -5.99 10.13 -8.27
CA GLN A 56 -5.15 10.64 -9.35
C GLN A 56 -4.95 9.63 -10.50
N SER A 57 -4.90 8.32 -10.21
CA SER A 57 -4.82 7.25 -11.23
C SER A 57 -6.16 6.99 -11.93
N ALA A 58 -7.29 7.15 -11.23
CA ALA A 58 -8.63 7.11 -11.81
C ALA A 58 -8.83 8.22 -12.86
N ASN A 59 -8.19 9.37 -12.67
CA ASN A 59 -8.30 10.51 -13.58
C ASN A 59 -7.35 10.39 -14.79
N ARG A 60 -6.27 9.59 -14.72
CA ARG A 60 -5.21 9.56 -15.73
C ARG A 60 -5.20 8.32 -16.63
N THR A 61 -5.80 7.20 -16.21
CA THR A 61 -5.59 5.90 -16.87
C THR A 61 -6.90 5.21 -17.27
N GLY A 62 -7.42 5.58 -18.44
CA GLY A 62 -8.01 4.63 -19.39
C GLY A 62 -9.36 3.96 -19.08
N GLY A 63 -10.37 4.36 -19.84
CA GLY A 63 -11.45 3.48 -20.30
C GLY A 63 -12.78 3.62 -19.56
N HIS A 64 -13.85 3.95 -20.30
CA HIS A 64 -15.23 4.09 -19.82
C HIS A 64 -15.68 2.98 -18.84
N ARG A 65 -15.16 1.75 -18.99
CA ARG A 65 -15.50 0.62 -18.12
C ARG A 65 -15.04 0.80 -16.66
N ARG A 66 -13.90 1.45 -16.41
CA ARG A 66 -13.43 1.73 -15.04
C ARG A 66 -14.23 2.85 -14.38
N LEU A 67 -14.65 3.88 -15.14
CA LEU A 67 -15.55 4.92 -14.62
C LEU A 67 -16.91 4.35 -14.20
N VAL A 68 -17.46 3.41 -14.98
CA VAL A 68 -18.71 2.72 -14.62
C VAL A 68 -18.53 1.92 -13.32
N ALA A 69 -17.45 1.15 -13.19
CA ALA A 69 -17.20 0.39 -11.97
C ALA A 69 -17.06 1.30 -10.73
N VAL A 70 -16.33 2.41 -10.85
CA VAL A 70 -16.19 3.41 -9.77
C VAL A 70 -17.55 4.04 -9.44
N ALA A 71 -18.33 4.43 -10.46
CA ALA A 71 -19.66 4.99 -10.26
C ALA A 71 -20.60 4.02 -9.53
N VAL A 72 -20.56 2.73 -9.87
CA VAL A 72 -21.34 1.67 -9.18
C VAL A 72 -20.93 1.57 -7.71
N VAL A 73 -19.62 1.52 -7.42
CA VAL A 73 -19.12 1.46 -6.05
C VAL A 73 -19.55 2.69 -5.25
N VAL A 74 -19.43 3.89 -5.83
CA VAL A 74 -19.87 5.15 -5.21
C VAL A 74 -21.38 5.13 -4.94
N LEU A 75 -22.19 4.63 -5.88
CA LEU A 75 -23.64 4.49 -5.71
C LEU A 75 -24.00 3.53 -4.57
N ILE A 76 -23.30 2.39 -4.46
CA ILE A 76 -23.49 1.43 -3.37
C ILE A 76 -23.16 2.09 -2.04
N LEU A 77 -21.98 2.73 -1.94
CA LEU A 77 -21.56 3.43 -0.72
C LEU A 77 -22.54 4.54 -0.34
N PHE A 78 -23.04 5.29 -1.32
CA PHE A 78 -24.04 6.32 -1.09
C PHE A 78 -25.35 5.74 -0.54
N GLY A 79 -25.84 4.64 -1.10
CA GLY A 79 -27.02 3.94 -0.61
C GLY A 79 -26.88 3.45 0.84
N VAL A 80 -25.71 2.89 1.18
CA VAL A 80 -25.40 2.48 2.56
C VAL A 80 -25.40 3.69 3.49
N LEU A 81 -24.69 4.76 3.12
CA LEU A 81 -24.60 5.97 3.94
C LEU A 81 -25.99 6.61 4.15
N PHE A 82 -26.80 6.69 3.10
CA PHE A 82 -28.17 7.19 3.18
C PHE A 82 -29.03 6.34 4.12
N THR A 83 -28.87 5.02 4.08
CA THR A 83 -29.60 4.10 4.96
C THR A 83 -29.22 4.31 6.42
N VAL A 84 -27.91 4.38 6.72
CA VAL A 84 -27.41 4.66 8.08
C VAL A 84 -27.90 6.02 8.57
N TRP A 85 -27.82 7.05 7.73
CA TRP A 85 -28.28 8.39 8.08
C TRP A 85 -29.76 8.41 8.44
N ASN A 86 -30.62 7.75 7.66
CA ASN A 86 -32.04 7.65 7.97
C ASN A 86 -32.30 6.90 9.28
N ALA A 87 -31.58 5.81 9.55
CA ALA A 87 -31.71 5.07 10.80
C ALA A 87 -31.33 5.94 12.01
N VAL A 88 -30.24 6.70 11.91
CA VAL A 88 -29.80 7.64 12.95
C VAL A 88 -30.83 8.76 13.13
N ALA A 89 -31.30 9.38 12.05
CA ALA A 89 -32.30 10.44 12.11
C ALA A 89 -33.62 9.95 12.73
N TYR A 90 -34.06 8.74 12.38
CA TYR A 90 -35.21 8.09 13.00
C TYR A 90 -35.00 7.85 14.49
N MET A 91 -33.86 7.27 14.87
CA MET A 91 -33.52 7.05 16.27
C MET A 91 -33.55 8.36 17.06
N LEU A 92 -32.88 9.41 16.57
CA LEU A 92 -32.89 10.73 17.19
C LEU A 92 -34.31 11.30 17.28
N GLY A 93 -35.13 11.16 16.24
CA GLY A 93 -36.52 11.60 16.25
C GLY A 93 -37.36 10.90 17.32
N VAL A 94 -37.10 9.61 17.60
CA VAL A 94 -37.79 8.87 18.67
C VAL A 94 -37.31 9.30 20.06
N PHE A 95 -36.02 9.62 20.24
CA PHE A 95 -35.48 10.00 21.55
C PHE A 95 -35.72 11.46 21.92
N PHE A 96 -35.78 12.36 20.94
CA PHE A 96 -35.95 13.80 21.14
C PHE A 96 -37.35 14.31 20.77
N GLY A 97 -38.26 13.41 20.40
CA GLY A 97 -39.66 13.69 20.05
C GLY A 97 -40.64 13.15 21.09
#